data_AF-A0A517ZK90-F1
#
_entry.id   AF-A0A517ZK90-F1
#
_cell.length_a   1.000
_cell.length_b   1.000
_cell.length_c   1.000
_cell.angle_alpha   90.00
_cell.angle_beta   90.00
_cell.angle_gamma   90.00
#
_symmetry.space_group_name_H-M   'P 1'
#
loop_
_entity.id
_entity.type
_entity.pdbx_description
1 polymer ?
#
loop_
_entity_poly.entity_id
_entity_poly.type
_entity_poly.pdbx_seq_one_letter_code
_entity_poly.pdbx_strand_id
1 'polypeptide(L)'
;MSVPEHLPLQHRKTLCGRVRIFEAMRPWQRGVSFSNGAHAFANLRMDLAEKVTYESPKHQDTSLDAFIHGLIPMLQPKVRAVAGDMPNGDYLDQIEAAVNGKLAEISCRDCSGSDTICTGYCPVDDEIVVHGGACLHPFKEQFDFIREAVLDKYKELCPGADVLDDVSVVLSTELLTAKAPFRFCENANAAARYRDSSEQRITEVRLLLDPGLIDAASFLAVPYLFFHELVCHAWQGADADLATSRNDIASTRADDSFAEGWMDAVAWHLFESTVQRYAASIPYLQDDHREWGFEVHRERRVPQIGQIPEQSPAAHNSQARTREMIRLGVSAAQMFFRFLRDHETGFVAEEAWLKISFALNLRGGIVQKRQEFVTAVYSALVGGHTATAKVMLTLVRKYLLTNDIGAFLDGFLG
;
A
#
# COMPACT_ATOMS: atom_id res chain seq x y z
N MET A 1 18.81 -15.13 8.04
CA MET A 1 18.07 -14.15 7.22
C MET A 1 18.43 -12.75 7.70
N SER A 2 18.56 -11.77 6.80
CA SER A 2 18.69 -10.37 7.24
C SER A 2 17.33 -9.90 7.74
N VAL A 3 17.34 -9.26 8.91
CA VAL A 3 16.14 -8.72 9.54
C VAL A 3 15.65 -7.53 8.70
N PRO A 4 14.33 -7.38 8.44
CA PRO A 4 13.78 -6.18 7.81
C PRO A 4 14.17 -4.91 8.58
N GLU A 5 14.62 -3.89 7.86
CA GLU A 5 15.03 -2.63 8.48
C GLU A 5 13.81 -1.74 8.74
N HIS A 6 13.74 -1.14 9.93
CA HIS A 6 12.65 -0.25 10.28
C HIS A 6 13.15 1.17 10.58
N LEU A 7 12.22 2.12 10.53
CA LEU A 7 12.46 3.49 10.95
C LEU A 7 13.15 3.51 12.34
N PRO A 8 14.20 4.34 12.52
CA PRO A 8 14.84 4.51 13.81
C PRO A 8 13.85 4.95 14.90
N LEU A 9 14.16 4.64 16.16
CA LEU A 9 13.26 4.90 17.30
C LEU A 9 12.77 6.35 17.36
N GLN A 10 13.63 7.34 17.09
CA GLN A 10 13.26 8.76 17.06
C GLN A 10 12.12 9.05 16.06
N HIS A 11 12.18 8.44 14.88
CA HIS A 11 11.14 8.57 13.87
C HIS A 11 9.87 7.82 14.25
N ARG A 12 10.01 6.63 14.87
CA ARG A 12 8.87 5.86 15.36
C ARG A 12 8.12 6.58 16.49
N LYS A 13 8.81 7.34 17.35
CA LYS A 13 8.17 8.19 18.37
C LYS A 13 7.21 9.20 17.76
N THR A 14 7.69 9.92 16.74
CA THR A 14 6.87 10.91 16.05
C THR A 14 5.70 10.26 15.33
N LEU A 15 5.99 9.23 14.53
CA LEU A 15 4.99 8.50 13.75
C LEU A 15 3.89 7.91 14.65
N CYS A 16 4.28 7.21 15.71
CA CYS A 16 3.36 6.52 16.61
C CYS A 16 2.43 7.51 17.31
N GLY A 17 2.96 8.61 17.87
CA GLY A 17 2.14 9.63 18.51
C GLY A 17 1.12 10.26 17.55
N ARG A 18 1.53 10.63 16.33
CA ARG A 18 0.64 11.20 15.31
C ARG A 18 -0.45 10.23 14.89
N VAL A 19 -0.10 8.99 14.56
CA VAL A 19 -1.07 7.97 14.14
C VAL A 19 -2.08 7.67 15.25
N ARG A 20 -1.64 7.52 16.51
CA ARG A 20 -2.58 7.30 17.63
C ARG A 20 -3.54 8.47 17.84
N ILE A 21 -3.07 9.71 17.67
CA ILE A 21 -3.95 10.89 17.71
C ILE A 21 -4.98 10.80 16.59
N PHE A 22 -4.59 10.41 15.37
CA PHE A 22 -5.54 10.26 14.25
C PHE A 22 -6.57 9.16 14.51
N GLU A 23 -6.14 8.00 14.98
CA GLU A 23 -7.03 6.89 15.35
C GLU A 23 -8.01 7.29 16.45
N ALA A 24 -7.51 7.95 17.50
CA ALA A 24 -8.33 8.43 18.59
C ALA A 24 -9.40 9.41 18.09
N MET A 25 -9.01 10.37 17.26
CA MET A 25 -9.87 11.46 16.82
C MET A 25 -10.87 11.05 15.72
N ARG A 26 -10.65 9.93 15.04
CA ARG A 26 -11.44 9.52 13.87
C ARG A 26 -12.97 9.46 14.06
N PRO A 27 -13.54 8.99 15.19
CA PRO A 27 -15.00 8.95 15.38
C PRO A 27 -15.68 10.32 15.20
N TRP A 28 -14.99 11.40 15.55
CA TRP A 28 -15.52 12.77 15.43
C TRP A 28 -15.36 13.35 14.02
N GLN A 29 -14.47 12.81 13.19
CA GLN A 29 -14.27 13.30 11.82
C GLN A 29 -15.54 13.13 10.95
N ARG A 30 -16.37 12.12 11.22
CA ARG A 30 -17.64 11.90 10.49
C ARG A 30 -18.85 12.56 11.17
N GLY A 31 -18.80 12.78 12.48
CA GLY A 31 -19.92 13.30 13.27
C GLY A 31 -19.99 14.82 13.36
N VAL A 32 -18.89 15.53 13.12
CA VAL A 32 -18.82 16.99 13.24
C VAL A 32 -19.33 17.65 11.94
N SER A 33 -20.64 17.70 11.77
CA SER A 33 -21.32 18.45 10.68
C SER A 33 -21.37 19.97 10.92
N PHE A 34 -20.44 20.52 11.71
CA PHE A 34 -20.43 21.95 12.03
C PHE A 34 -19.44 22.68 11.12
N SER A 35 -19.93 23.66 10.35
CA SER A 35 -19.10 24.47 9.45
C SER A 35 -17.89 25.11 10.16
N ASN A 36 -18.01 25.40 11.46
CA ASN A 36 -16.92 25.97 12.27
C ASN A 36 -16.16 24.90 13.07
N GLY A 37 -16.83 23.81 13.48
CA GLY A 37 -16.23 22.74 14.27
C GLY A 37 -15.26 21.88 13.48
N ALA A 38 -15.50 21.67 12.18
CA ALA A 38 -14.60 20.89 11.32
C ALA A 38 -13.21 21.54 11.21
N HIS A 39 -13.15 22.87 11.08
CA HIS A 39 -11.88 23.60 11.00
C HIS A 39 -11.14 23.60 12.35
N ALA A 40 -11.85 23.90 13.45
CA ALA A 40 -11.28 23.84 14.80
C ALA A 40 -10.71 22.44 15.12
N PHE A 41 -11.43 21.39 14.73
CA PHE A 41 -11.01 20.00 14.89
C PHE A 41 -9.78 19.64 14.04
N ALA A 42 -9.76 20.07 12.77
CA ALA A 42 -8.61 19.90 11.89
C ALA A 42 -7.36 20.60 12.45
N ASN A 43 -7.52 21.84 12.94
CA ASN A 43 -6.45 22.62 13.56
C ASN A 43 -5.95 21.93 14.84
N LEU A 44 -6.85 21.47 15.72
CA LEU A 44 -6.47 20.72 16.91
C LEU A 44 -5.62 19.49 16.54
N ARG A 45 -6.07 18.71 15.56
CA ARG A 45 -5.35 17.53 15.10
C ARG A 45 -3.95 17.90 14.59
N MET A 46 -3.82 18.95 13.79
CA MET A 46 -2.53 19.45 13.31
C MET A 46 -1.63 19.93 14.45
N ASP A 47 -2.16 20.73 15.36
CA ASP A 47 -1.47 21.28 16.53
C ASP A 47 -0.90 20.19 17.45
N LEU A 48 -1.70 19.15 17.72
CA LEU A 48 -1.27 18.01 18.51
C LEU A 48 -0.17 17.24 17.78
N ALA A 49 -0.35 17.01 16.48
CA ALA A 49 0.60 16.27 15.67
C ALA A 49 1.95 17.03 15.50
N GLU A 50 1.91 18.36 15.32
CA GLU A 50 3.09 19.22 15.29
C GLU A 50 3.81 19.24 16.63
N LYS A 51 3.06 19.25 17.74
CA LYS A 51 3.64 19.18 19.08
C LYS A 51 4.42 17.88 19.27
N VAL A 52 3.88 16.73 18.82
CA VAL A 52 4.61 15.46 18.84
C VAL A 52 5.91 15.56 18.01
N THR A 53 5.83 16.11 16.80
CA THR A 53 7.00 16.30 15.92
C THR A 53 8.08 17.18 16.54
N TYR A 54 7.69 18.27 17.20
CA TYR A 54 8.62 19.21 17.82
C TYR A 54 9.30 18.64 19.08
N GLU A 55 8.62 17.79 19.84
CA GLU A 55 9.12 17.30 21.13
C GLU A 55 9.96 16.03 20.98
N SER A 56 9.64 15.16 20.02
CA SER A 56 10.38 13.89 19.79
C SER A 56 11.91 14.07 19.73
N PRO A 57 12.49 15.05 19.00
CA PRO A 57 13.93 15.24 18.95
C PRO A 57 14.59 15.62 20.29
N LYS A 58 13.84 16.12 21.27
CA LYS A 58 14.36 16.48 22.61
C LYS A 58 14.43 15.28 23.55
N HIS A 59 13.86 14.15 23.14
CA HIS A 59 13.71 12.96 23.94
C HIS A 59 14.42 11.77 23.28
N GLN A 60 15.59 11.97 22.66
CA GLN A 60 16.30 10.89 21.97
C GLN A 60 16.63 9.72 22.92
N ASP A 61 17.02 10.03 24.15
CA ASP A 61 17.46 9.05 25.15
C ASP A 61 16.33 8.38 25.95
N THR A 62 15.07 8.71 25.69
CA THR A 62 13.94 8.08 26.41
C THR A 62 13.41 6.85 25.67
N SER A 63 12.69 5.97 26.36
CA SER A 63 11.87 4.96 25.68
C SER A 63 10.66 5.60 24.99
N LEU A 64 10.02 4.88 24.06
CA LEU A 64 8.81 5.35 23.38
C LEU A 64 7.66 5.58 24.37
N ASP A 65 7.37 4.60 25.22
CA ASP A 65 6.29 4.69 26.22
C ASP A 65 6.50 5.86 27.20
N ALA A 66 7.73 6.08 27.68
CA ALA A 66 8.05 7.24 28.52
C ALA A 66 7.81 8.57 27.79
N PHE A 67 8.21 8.65 26.51
CA PHE A 67 7.91 9.82 25.67
C PHE A 67 6.41 10.04 25.49
N ILE A 68 5.68 8.98 25.12
CA ILE A 68 4.23 9.03 24.87
C ILE A 68 3.45 9.41 26.13
N HIS A 69 3.78 8.84 27.29
CA HIS A 69 3.17 9.21 28.56
C HIS A 69 3.53 10.64 28.99
N GLY A 70 4.73 11.13 28.66
CA GLY A 70 5.12 12.51 28.86
C GLY A 70 4.35 13.51 27.97
N LEU A 71 3.90 13.09 26.79
CA LEU A 71 3.10 13.93 25.89
C LEU A 71 1.69 14.21 26.43
N ILE A 72 1.05 13.25 27.11
CA ILE A 72 -0.32 13.38 27.63
C ILE A 72 -0.56 14.72 28.35
N PRO A 73 0.18 15.07 29.43
CA PRO A 73 -0.03 16.34 30.14
C PRO A 73 0.31 17.57 29.29
N MET A 74 1.13 17.43 28.25
CA MET A 74 1.49 18.54 27.35
C MET A 74 0.43 18.81 26.29
N LEU A 75 -0.34 17.79 25.89
CA LEU A 75 -1.40 17.89 24.90
C LEU A 75 -2.72 18.38 25.50
N GLN A 76 -2.99 18.09 26.78
CA GLN A 76 -4.22 18.49 27.48
C GLN A 76 -4.56 20.00 27.38
N PRO A 77 -3.63 20.94 27.61
CA PRO A 77 -3.94 22.37 27.49
C PRO A 77 -4.33 22.78 26.06
N LYS A 78 -3.77 22.12 25.02
CA LYS A 78 -4.11 22.39 23.61
C LYS A 78 -5.51 21.90 23.28
N VAL A 79 -5.87 20.69 23.72
CA VAL A 79 -7.24 20.17 23.58
C VAL A 79 -8.24 21.13 24.22
N ARG A 80 -7.94 21.61 25.42
CA ARG A 80 -8.80 22.55 26.17
C ARG A 80 -8.81 23.97 25.60
N ALA A 81 -7.77 24.42 24.90
CA ALA A 81 -7.78 25.74 24.28
C ALA A 81 -8.79 25.80 23.11
N VAL A 82 -8.88 24.73 22.33
CA VAL A 82 -9.84 24.59 21.22
C VAL A 82 -11.28 24.42 21.74
N ALA A 83 -11.43 24.04 23.01
CA ALA A 83 -12.74 23.90 23.66
C ALA A 83 -13.59 25.16 23.68
N GLY A 84 -12.95 26.33 23.79
CA GLY A 84 -13.65 27.61 23.89
C GLY A 84 -14.52 27.90 22.67
N ASP A 85 -14.21 27.27 21.54
CA ASP A 85 -14.87 27.51 20.26
C ASP A 85 -15.87 26.40 19.86
N MET A 86 -15.98 25.32 20.66
CA MET A 86 -16.89 24.21 20.36
C MET A 86 -18.19 24.31 21.18
N PRO A 87 -19.38 24.16 20.56
CA PRO A 87 -20.66 24.44 21.20
C PRO A 87 -21.09 23.45 22.31
N ASN A 88 -20.33 22.38 22.57
CA ASN A 88 -20.66 21.35 23.55
C ASN A 88 -19.39 20.85 24.26
N GLY A 89 -19.27 21.17 25.56
CA GLY A 89 -18.13 20.79 26.41
C GLY A 89 -17.87 19.27 26.47
N ASP A 90 -18.93 18.47 26.42
CA ASP A 90 -18.86 17.00 26.56
C ASP A 90 -18.03 16.31 25.46
N TYR A 91 -17.87 16.91 24.27
CA TYR A 91 -17.06 16.32 23.21
C TYR A 91 -15.57 16.34 23.53
N LEU A 92 -15.12 17.33 24.29
CA LEU A 92 -13.69 17.51 24.58
C LEU A 92 -13.21 16.50 25.59
N ASP A 93 -14.01 16.24 26.63
CA ASP A 93 -13.71 15.19 27.60
C ASP A 93 -13.63 13.83 26.91
N GLN A 94 -14.49 13.59 25.91
CA GLN A 94 -14.43 12.37 25.10
C GLN A 94 -13.19 12.32 24.19
N ILE A 95 -12.82 13.43 23.54
CA ILE A 95 -11.60 13.50 22.71
C ILE A 95 -10.34 13.31 23.57
N GLU A 96 -10.26 14.03 24.70
CA GLU A 96 -9.16 13.92 25.67
C GLU A 96 -9.06 12.47 26.18
N ALA A 97 -10.18 11.86 26.58
CA ALA A 97 -10.22 10.48 27.03
C ALA A 97 -9.79 9.50 25.92
N ALA A 98 -10.22 9.70 24.67
CA ALA A 98 -9.85 8.82 23.56
C ALA A 98 -8.38 8.95 23.18
N VAL A 99 -7.84 10.18 23.12
CA VAL A 99 -6.41 10.40 22.85
C VAL A 99 -5.57 9.79 23.96
N ASN A 100 -5.91 10.03 25.23
CA ASN A 100 -5.19 9.46 26.36
C ASN A 100 -5.28 7.93 26.37
N GLY A 101 -6.46 7.37 26.09
CA GLY A 101 -6.66 5.92 25.98
C GLY A 101 -5.76 5.31 24.91
N LYS A 102 -5.77 5.85 23.70
CA LYS A 102 -4.95 5.36 22.57
C LYS A 102 -3.44 5.51 22.80
N LEU A 103 -3.01 6.58 23.46
CA LEU A 103 -1.60 6.78 23.80
C LEU A 103 -1.15 5.82 24.92
N ALA A 104 -2.02 5.54 25.90
CA ALA A 104 -1.74 4.62 27.01
C ALA A 104 -1.68 3.14 26.58
N GLU A 105 -2.22 2.78 25.40
CA GLU A 105 -2.07 1.45 24.80
C GLU A 105 -0.61 1.14 24.39
N ILE A 106 0.28 2.13 24.37
CA ILE A 106 1.67 1.95 23.92
C ILE A 106 2.58 1.54 25.09
N SER A 107 3.14 0.34 25.00
CA SER A 107 4.11 -0.21 25.95
C SER A 107 5.31 -0.80 25.21
N CYS A 108 6.53 -0.31 25.52
CA CYS A 108 7.75 -0.90 24.97
C CYS A 108 7.98 -2.32 25.49
N ARG A 109 7.57 -2.57 26.73
CA ARG A 109 7.73 -3.86 27.41
C ARG A 109 6.98 -4.98 26.68
N ASP A 110 5.84 -4.66 26.08
CA ASP A 110 5.02 -5.63 25.37
C ASP A 110 5.64 -6.01 24.02
N CYS A 111 6.56 -5.19 23.50
CA CYS A 111 7.21 -5.42 22.21
C CYS A 111 8.40 -6.38 22.29
N SER A 112 9.18 -6.31 23.37
CA SER A 112 10.49 -6.98 23.45
C SER A 112 10.43 -8.40 24.00
N GLY A 113 9.33 -8.80 24.63
CA GLY A 113 9.20 -10.10 25.32
C GLY A 113 10.28 -10.36 26.38
N SER A 114 11.08 -9.34 26.70
CA SER A 114 12.29 -9.37 27.52
C SER A 114 12.50 -7.98 28.15
N ASP A 115 13.43 -7.88 29.11
CA ASP A 115 13.77 -6.60 29.74
C ASP A 115 14.52 -5.63 28.78
N THR A 116 14.90 -6.08 27.59
CA THR A 116 15.63 -5.28 26.59
C THR A 116 14.67 -4.44 25.76
N ILE A 117 14.62 -3.13 26.02
CA ILE A 117 13.86 -2.18 25.21
C ILE A 117 14.69 -1.61 24.05
N CYS A 118 14.02 -1.13 23.00
CA CYS A 118 14.67 -0.46 21.88
C CYS A 118 15.53 0.73 22.36
N THR A 119 16.77 0.80 21.87
CA THR A 119 17.72 1.89 22.20
C THR A 119 17.87 2.91 21.08
N GLY A 120 17.37 2.60 19.88
CA GLY A 120 17.31 3.46 18.71
C GLY A 120 18.43 3.27 17.69
N TYR A 121 19.44 2.43 17.94
CA TYR A 121 20.69 2.44 17.17
C TYR A 121 21.28 1.06 16.86
N CYS A 122 20.54 -0.04 16.97
CA CYS A 122 21.12 -1.37 16.73
C CYS A 122 20.18 -2.34 15.99
N PRO A 123 20.71 -3.35 15.28
CA PRO A 123 19.91 -4.38 14.61
C PRO A 123 18.93 -5.13 15.53
N VAL A 124 19.22 -5.17 16.84
CA VAL A 124 18.32 -5.77 17.84
C VAL A 124 16.99 -5.00 17.91
N ASP A 125 16.98 -3.69 17.67
CA ASP A 125 15.74 -2.91 17.62
C ASP A 125 14.85 -3.33 16.44
N ASP A 126 15.44 -3.71 15.31
CA ASP A 126 14.70 -4.19 14.15
C ASP A 126 14.07 -5.55 14.47
N GLU A 127 14.80 -6.45 15.11
CA GLU A 127 14.25 -7.75 15.57
C GLU A 127 13.08 -7.57 16.55
N ILE A 128 13.23 -6.68 17.54
CA ILE A 128 12.17 -6.34 18.49
C ILE A 128 10.93 -5.81 17.75
N VAL A 129 11.10 -4.99 16.73
CA VAL A 129 9.98 -4.41 15.98
C VAL A 129 9.34 -5.38 15.01
N VAL A 130 10.10 -6.29 14.41
CA VAL A 130 9.57 -7.37 13.58
C VAL A 130 8.67 -8.30 14.39
N HIS A 131 9.10 -8.70 15.60
CA HIS A 131 8.32 -9.61 16.44
C HIS A 131 7.18 -8.92 17.21
N GLY A 132 7.44 -7.75 17.77
CA GLY A 132 6.46 -6.94 18.50
C GLY A 132 6.09 -5.69 17.72
N GLY A 133 6.77 -4.59 18.03
CA GLY A 133 6.63 -3.35 17.28
C GLY A 133 5.29 -2.63 17.47
N ALA A 134 4.79 -2.51 18.70
CA ALA A 134 3.55 -1.79 19.05
C ALA A 134 3.50 -0.36 18.47
N CYS A 135 4.68 0.25 18.30
CA CYS A 135 4.86 1.56 17.70
C CYS A 135 4.46 1.67 16.22
N LEU A 136 4.47 0.54 15.49
CA LEU A 136 4.07 0.40 14.10
C LEU A 136 2.83 -0.48 13.95
N HIS A 137 2.18 -0.86 15.05
CA HIS A 137 1.09 -1.83 15.06
C HIS A 137 -0.03 -1.51 14.06
N PRO A 138 -0.53 -0.25 13.95
CA PRO A 138 -1.56 0.07 12.95
C PRO A 138 -1.16 -0.29 11.51
N PHE A 139 0.12 -0.14 11.16
CA PHE A 139 0.62 -0.50 9.83
C PHE A 139 0.87 -1.99 9.67
N LYS A 140 1.37 -2.66 10.72
CA LYS A 140 1.59 -4.12 10.69
C LYS A 140 0.26 -4.86 10.54
N GLU A 141 -0.75 -4.47 11.31
CA GLU A 141 -2.08 -5.07 11.28
C GLU A 141 -2.75 -4.92 9.90
N GLN A 142 -2.63 -3.72 9.30
CA GLN A 142 -3.04 -3.46 7.91
C GLN A 142 -2.28 -4.37 6.92
N PHE A 143 -0.95 -4.41 7.02
CA PHE A 143 -0.11 -5.19 6.12
C PHE A 143 -0.40 -6.69 6.20
N ASP A 144 -0.43 -7.25 7.40
CA ASP A 144 -0.64 -8.69 7.62
C ASP A 144 -2.01 -9.12 7.09
N PHE A 145 -3.06 -8.36 7.41
CA PHE A 145 -4.40 -8.62 6.89
C PHE A 145 -4.45 -8.59 5.36
N ILE A 146 -3.88 -7.55 4.74
CA ILE A 146 -3.91 -7.40 3.27
C ILE A 146 -3.04 -8.48 2.61
N ARG A 147 -1.88 -8.80 3.18
CA ARG A 147 -1.01 -9.88 2.69
C ARG A 147 -1.75 -11.20 2.69
N GLU A 148 -2.44 -11.55 3.77
CA GLU A 148 -3.24 -12.77 3.86
C GLU A 148 -4.37 -12.77 2.85
N ALA A 149 -5.14 -11.68 2.76
CA ALA A 149 -6.24 -11.57 1.80
C ALA A 149 -5.77 -11.71 0.33
N VAL A 150 -4.63 -11.12 -0.03
CA VAL A 150 -4.06 -11.23 -1.38
C VAL A 150 -3.47 -12.63 -1.62
N LEU A 151 -2.77 -13.20 -0.64
CA LEU A 151 -2.20 -14.56 -0.73
C LEU A 151 -3.30 -15.60 -0.91
N ASP A 152 -4.38 -15.52 -0.14
CA ASP A 152 -5.54 -16.39 -0.26
C ASP A 152 -6.14 -16.32 -1.67
N LYS A 153 -6.23 -15.11 -2.24
CA LYS A 153 -6.71 -14.93 -3.62
C LYS A 153 -5.78 -15.55 -4.65
N TYR A 154 -4.46 -15.44 -4.46
CA TYR A 154 -3.47 -16.13 -5.30
C TYR A 154 -3.62 -17.65 -5.21
N LYS A 155 -3.75 -18.21 -4.00
CA LYS A 155 -3.93 -19.65 -3.77
C LYS A 155 -5.23 -20.18 -4.37
N GLU A 156 -6.32 -19.41 -4.27
CA GLU A 156 -7.62 -19.74 -4.86
C GLU A 156 -7.54 -19.85 -6.39
N LEU A 157 -6.91 -18.86 -7.04
CA LEU A 157 -6.95 -18.73 -8.51
C LEU A 157 -5.81 -19.43 -9.24
N CYS A 158 -4.69 -19.66 -8.57
CA CYS A 158 -3.51 -20.33 -9.12
C CYS A 158 -3.21 -21.63 -8.34
N PRO A 159 -4.13 -22.61 -8.33
CA PRO A 159 -3.92 -23.87 -7.62
C PRO A 159 -2.69 -24.59 -8.18
N GLY A 160 -1.81 -25.06 -7.29
CA GLY A 160 -0.55 -25.72 -7.63
C GLY A 160 0.65 -24.78 -7.80
N ALA A 161 0.49 -23.48 -7.52
CA ALA A 161 1.61 -22.55 -7.40
C ALA A 161 2.27 -22.70 -6.02
N ASP A 162 2.95 -23.83 -5.79
CA ASP A 162 3.65 -24.14 -4.53
C ASP A 162 4.66 -23.04 -4.15
N VAL A 163 5.18 -22.34 -5.17
CA VAL A 163 6.09 -21.20 -5.03
C VAL A 163 5.52 -20.04 -4.20
N LEU A 164 4.21 -19.96 -4.02
CA LEU A 164 3.59 -18.95 -3.15
C LEU A 164 4.01 -19.12 -1.69
N ASP A 165 4.18 -20.36 -1.24
CA ASP A 165 4.59 -20.69 0.13
C ASP A 165 6.11 -20.56 0.34
N ASP A 166 6.89 -20.61 -0.76
CA ASP A 166 8.35 -20.43 -0.73
C ASP A 166 8.79 -18.95 -0.73
N VAL A 167 7.87 -18.01 -0.98
CA VAL A 167 8.15 -16.56 -0.97
C VAL A 167 7.80 -15.97 0.39
N SER A 168 8.82 -15.55 1.13
CA SER A 168 8.64 -14.78 2.36
C SER A 168 8.33 -13.32 2.03
N VAL A 169 7.12 -12.85 2.39
CA VAL A 169 6.70 -11.45 2.19
C VAL A 169 6.69 -10.72 3.53
N VAL A 170 7.58 -9.74 3.68
CA VAL A 170 7.85 -9.04 4.95
C VAL A 170 7.65 -7.54 4.82
N LEU A 171 7.19 -6.89 5.89
CA LEU A 171 7.09 -5.44 5.98
C LEU A 171 8.39 -4.85 6.51
N SER A 172 8.82 -3.74 5.93
CA SER A 172 9.87 -2.89 6.48
C SER A 172 9.45 -1.41 6.37
N THR A 173 10.14 -0.50 7.08
CA THR A 173 9.77 0.92 7.09
C THR A 173 10.98 1.81 6.86
N GLU A 174 10.84 2.80 5.97
CA GLU A 174 11.94 3.67 5.54
C GLU A 174 11.51 5.14 5.58
N LEU A 175 12.47 6.06 5.70
CA LEU A 175 12.19 7.49 5.57
C LEU A 175 11.82 7.84 4.13
N LEU A 176 10.72 8.56 3.96
CA LEU A 176 10.35 9.14 2.68
C LEU A 176 11.28 10.30 2.35
N THR A 177 12.20 10.08 1.40
CA THR A 177 13.13 11.12 0.96
C THR A 177 12.56 11.96 -0.19
N ALA A 178 13.10 13.17 -0.40
CA ALA A 178 12.79 14.02 -1.55
C ALA A 178 13.08 13.36 -2.91
N LYS A 179 13.88 12.28 -2.92
CA LYS A 179 14.30 11.57 -4.12
C LYS A 179 13.38 10.40 -4.49
N ALA A 180 12.31 10.16 -3.74
CA ALA A 180 11.33 9.14 -4.11
C ALA A 180 10.77 9.47 -5.52
N PRO A 181 10.94 8.58 -6.52
CA PRO A 181 10.70 8.90 -7.93
C PRO A 181 9.23 9.20 -8.22
N PHE A 182 8.32 8.71 -7.38
CA PHE A 182 6.89 8.97 -7.44
C PHE A 182 6.39 9.23 -6.01
N ARG A 183 5.55 10.25 -5.86
CA ARG A 183 4.81 10.54 -4.62
C ARG A 183 3.35 10.58 -4.99
N PHE A 184 2.62 9.52 -4.65
CA PHE A 184 1.18 9.42 -4.84
C PHE A 184 0.40 9.85 -3.60
N CYS A 185 1.08 9.90 -2.47
CA CYS A 185 0.62 10.61 -1.30
C CYS A 185 1.81 11.45 -0.80
N GLU A 186 1.55 12.67 -0.35
CA GLU A 186 2.60 13.63 -0.04
C GLU A 186 3.58 13.12 1.03
N ASN A 187 3.05 12.38 2.02
CA ASN A 187 3.78 11.98 3.22
C ASN A 187 3.88 10.45 3.41
N ALA A 188 3.40 9.66 2.46
CA ALA A 188 3.50 8.21 2.47
C ALA A 188 3.66 7.63 1.06
N ASN A 189 4.46 6.58 0.93
CA ASN A 189 4.58 5.77 -0.29
C ASN A 189 4.94 4.33 0.08
N ALA A 190 4.93 3.42 -0.88
CA ALA A 190 5.43 2.07 -0.71
C ALA A 190 6.33 1.65 -1.88
N ALA A 191 7.18 0.65 -1.66
CA ALA A 191 7.98 0.04 -2.71
C ALA A 191 8.40 -1.39 -2.32
N ALA A 192 8.34 -2.32 -3.27
CA ALA A 192 8.87 -3.66 -3.11
C ALA A 192 10.39 -3.71 -3.39
N ARG A 193 11.09 -4.59 -2.67
CA ARG A 193 12.48 -4.97 -2.94
C ARG A 193 12.62 -6.48 -2.84
N TYR A 194 13.26 -7.08 -3.83
CA TYR A 194 13.59 -8.50 -3.79
C TYR A 194 14.94 -8.71 -3.07
N ARG A 195 14.99 -9.73 -2.23
CA ARG A 195 16.22 -10.20 -1.56
C ARG A 195 16.37 -11.71 -1.78
N ASP A 196 16.33 -12.11 -3.06
CA ASP A 196 16.43 -13.51 -3.44
C ASP A 196 17.86 -14.04 -3.23
N SER A 197 17.94 -15.28 -2.77
CA SER A 197 19.16 -16.08 -2.63
C SER A 197 18.97 -17.45 -3.29
N SER A 198 20.00 -18.29 -3.29
CA SER A 198 19.88 -19.67 -3.79
C SER A 198 18.96 -20.55 -2.95
N GLU A 199 18.63 -20.14 -1.72
CA GLU A 199 17.85 -20.94 -0.77
C GLU A 199 16.47 -20.35 -0.47
N GLN A 200 16.26 -19.07 -0.76
CA GLN A 200 15.06 -18.37 -0.34
C GLN A 200 14.68 -17.23 -1.29
N ARG A 201 13.37 -17.06 -1.48
CA ARG A 201 12.78 -15.89 -2.11
C ARG A 201 12.19 -14.98 -1.04
N ILE A 202 12.63 -13.72 -1.01
CA ILE A 202 12.09 -12.73 -0.06
C ILE A 202 11.63 -11.52 -0.85
N THR A 203 10.40 -11.10 -0.60
CA THR A 203 9.90 -9.78 -1.01
C THR A 203 9.72 -8.91 0.22
N GLU A 204 10.54 -7.86 0.29
CA GLU A 204 10.44 -6.83 1.31
C GLU A 204 9.56 -5.69 0.78
N VAL A 205 8.38 -5.54 1.37
CA VAL A 205 7.48 -4.39 1.12
C VAL A 205 7.88 -3.28 2.06
N ARG A 206 8.44 -2.20 1.50
CA ARG A 206 8.93 -1.04 2.26
C ARG A 206 7.85 0.03 2.29
N LEU A 207 7.36 0.37 3.47
CA LEU A 207 6.50 1.53 3.67
C LEU A 207 7.38 2.76 3.93
N LEU A 208 7.40 3.69 2.97
CA LEU A 208 8.15 4.94 3.05
C LEU A 208 7.27 6.02 3.67
N LEU A 209 7.70 6.61 4.79
CA LEU A 209 6.91 7.59 5.53
C LEU A 209 7.72 8.84 5.80
N ASP A 210 7.07 10.00 5.79
CA ASP A 210 7.57 11.18 6.48
C ASP A 210 6.92 11.23 7.88
N PRO A 211 7.62 10.80 8.95
CA PRO A 211 7.04 10.76 10.28
C PRO A 211 6.61 12.13 10.78
N GLY A 212 7.28 13.20 10.34
CA GLY A 212 7.01 14.56 10.79
C GLY A 212 5.77 15.16 10.12
N LEU A 213 5.47 14.73 8.89
CA LEU A 213 4.41 15.28 8.06
C LEU A 213 3.22 14.34 7.82
N ILE A 214 3.33 13.05 8.20
CA ILE A 214 2.22 12.10 8.01
C ILE A 214 0.93 12.64 8.60
N ASP A 215 -0.11 12.68 7.78
CA ASP A 215 -1.43 13.17 8.13
C ASP A 215 -2.47 12.06 7.99
N ALA A 216 -3.72 12.37 8.31
CA ALA A 216 -4.79 11.39 8.22
C ALA A 216 -5.00 10.89 6.78
N ALA A 217 -4.88 11.76 5.78
CA ALA A 217 -4.99 11.37 4.38
C ALA A 217 -3.93 10.32 4.00
N SER A 218 -2.67 10.59 4.37
CA SER A 218 -1.55 9.69 4.14
C SER A 218 -1.69 8.37 4.88
N PHE A 219 -2.19 8.40 6.12
CA PHE A 219 -2.47 7.19 6.88
C PHE A 219 -3.58 6.34 6.22
N LEU A 220 -4.69 6.98 5.82
CA LEU A 220 -5.83 6.32 5.18
C LEU A 220 -5.50 5.77 3.78
N ALA A 221 -4.47 6.30 3.12
CA ALA A 221 -3.94 5.81 1.86
C ALA A 221 -3.12 4.51 1.98
N VAL A 222 -2.55 4.22 3.16
CA VAL A 222 -1.61 3.10 3.35
C VAL A 222 -2.19 1.74 2.94
N PRO A 223 -3.44 1.38 3.24
CA PRO A 223 -3.99 0.11 2.78
C PRO A 223 -3.92 -0.08 1.26
N TYR A 224 -4.23 0.96 0.49
CA TYR A 224 -4.14 0.87 -0.97
C TYR A 224 -2.68 0.74 -1.43
N LEU A 225 -1.74 1.45 -0.79
CA LEU A 225 -0.31 1.28 -1.07
C LEU A 225 0.15 -0.18 -0.83
N PHE A 226 -0.31 -0.81 0.26
CA PHE A 226 -0.03 -2.23 0.50
C PHE A 226 -0.67 -3.14 -0.53
N PHE A 227 -1.93 -2.92 -0.91
CA PHE A 227 -2.56 -3.68 -1.99
C PHE A 227 -1.76 -3.59 -3.28
N HIS A 228 -1.29 -2.39 -3.64
CA HIS A 228 -0.45 -2.20 -4.81
C HIS A 228 0.83 -3.05 -4.71
N GLU A 229 1.62 -2.91 -3.66
CA GLU A 229 2.89 -3.65 -3.55
C GLU A 229 2.68 -5.16 -3.49
N LEU A 230 1.66 -5.63 -2.78
CA LEU A 230 1.37 -7.05 -2.61
C LEU A 230 0.85 -7.67 -3.91
N VAL A 231 -0.08 -7.02 -4.60
CA VAL A 231 -0.67 -7.56 -5.84
C VAL A 231 0.28 -7.42 -7.02
N CYS A 232 0.96 -6.27 -7.16
CA CYS A 232 1.80 -5.99 -8.32
C CYS A 232 3.16 -6.69 -8.23
N HIS A 233 3.76 -6.71 -7.03
CA HIS A 233 5.18 -6.99 -6.89
C HIS A 233 5.51 -8.19 -5.99
N ALA A 234 4.76 -8.47 -4.93
CA ALA A 234 5.17 -9.45 -3.93
C ALA A 234 5.51 -10.85 -4.49
N TRP A 235 4.72 -11.35 -5.44
CA TRP A 235 4.96 -12.64 -6.10
C TRP A 235 5.35 -12.52 -7.57
N GLN A 236 5.74 -11.32 -8.01
CA GLN A 236 6.11 -11.09 -9.39
C GLN A 236 7.32 -11.94 -9.78
N GLY A 237 7.19 -12.75 -10.83
CA GLY A 237 8.27 -13.62 -11.31
C GLY A 237 8.70 -14.69 -10.30
N ALA A 238 7.85 -15.02 -9.32
CA ALA A 238 8.13 -16.05 -8.33
C ALA A 238 8.24 -17.44 -8.97
N ASP A 239 7.39 -17.74 -9.95
CA ASP A 239 7.42 -18.98 -10.75
C ASP A 239 8.53 -18.93 -11.80
N ALA A 240 9.76 -18.95 -11.29
CA ALA A 240 11.00 -19.14 -12.03
C ALA A 240 11.84 -20.17 -11.27
N ASP A 241 12.78 -20.81 -11.95
CA ASP A 241 13.84 -21.55 -11.25
C ASP A 241 14.50 -20.64 -10.20
N LEU A 242 14.81 -21.16 -9.01
CA LEU A 242 15.55 -20.42 -7.96
C LEU A 242 16.90 -19.90 -8.47
N ALA A 243 17.46 -20.52 -9.51
CA ALA A 243 18.63 -19.98 -10.21
C ALA A 243 18.37 -18.63 -10.90
N THR A 244 17.12 -18.30 -11.21
CA THR A 244 16.70 -17.02 -11.78
C THR A 244 16.25 -16.07 -10.67
N SER A 245 17.18 -15.23 -10.24
CA SER A 245 16.95 -14.21 -9.22
C SER A 245 15.95 -13.14 -9.67
N ARG A 246 15.00 -12.77 -8.81
CA ARG A 246 14.15 -11.59 -9.03
C ARG A 246 14.88 -10.28 -8.74
N ASN A 247 16.08 -10.32 -8.15
CA ASN A 247 16.84 -9.10 -7.85
C ASN A 247 17.16 -8.30 -9.12
N ASP A 248 17.28 -8.98 -10.27
CA ASP A 248 17.51 -8.39 -11.59
C ASP A 248 16.22 -8.06 -12.35
N ILE A 249 15.05 -8.38 -11.80
CA ILE A 249 13.80 -7.72 -12.19
C ILE A 249 13.94 -6.30 -11.68
N ALA A 250 14.72 -5.52 -12.43
CA ALA A 250 15.30 -4.24 -12.06
C ALA A 250 14.26 -3.45 -11.30
N SER A 251 14.43 -3.39 -9.98
CA SER A 251 13.52 -2.81 -8.98
C SER A 251 12.43 -1.99 -9.65
N THR A 252 11.32 -2.68 -9.99
CA THR A 252 10.11 -2.12 -10.60
C THR A 252 10.41 -0.98 -11.59
N ARG A 253 10.84 -1.33 -12.82
CA ARG A 253 10.89 -0.38 -13.93
C ARG A 253 9.59 0.43 -13.91
N ALA A 254 9.69 1.70 -13.58
CA ALA A 254 8.50 2.52 -13.35
C ALA A 254 7.62 2.61 -14.62
N ASP A 255 8.22 2.37 -15.79
CA ASP A 255 7.57 2.29 -17.10
C ASP A 255 6.98 0.91 -17.44
N ASP A 256 6.93 -0.05 -16.50
CA ASP A 256 6.33 -1.37 -16.75
C ASP A 256 4.80 -1.28 -16.78
N SER A 257 4.25 -1.15 -17.98
CA SER A 257 2.79 -1.12 -18.20
C SER A 257 2.04 -2.32 -17.63
N PHE A 258 2.68 -3.47 -17.45
CA PHE A 258 2.03 -4.61 -16.82
C PHE A 258 2.00 -4.46 -15.29
N ALA A 259 3.16 -4.34 -14.65
CA ALA A 259 3.23 -4.30 -13.19
C ALA A 259 2.64 -3.01 -12.60
N GLU A 260 2.99 -1.86 -13.16
CA GLU A 260 2.58 -0.55 -12.64
C GLU A 260 1.22 -0.08 -13.19
N GLY A 261 0.71 -0.73 -14.23
CA GLY A 261 -0.56 -0.36 -14.89
C GLY A 261 -1.63 -1.46 -14.81
N TRP A 262 -1.40 -2.59 -15.48
CA TRP A 262 -2.36 -3.70 -15.52
C TRP A 262 -2.64 -4.25 -14.12
N MET A 263 -1.58 -4.59 -13.37
CA MET A 263 -1.69 -5.14 -12.02
C MET A 263 -2.17 -4.09 -11.01
N ASP A 264 -1.90 -2.79 -11.22
CA ASP A 264 -2.47 -1.72 -10.38
C ASP A 264 -4.01 -1.63 -10.53
N ALA A 265 -4.56 -1.89 -11.73
CA ALA A 265 -6.00 -2.01 -11.90
C ALA A 265 -6.57 -3.26 -11.18
N VAL A 266 -5.82 -4.36 -11.14
CA VAL A 266 -6.17 -5.55 -10.35
C VAL A 266 -6.11 -5.25 -8.86
N ALA A 267 -5.07 -4.56 -8.40
CA ALA A 267 -4.89 -4.16 -7.00
C ALA A 267 -6.04 -3.28 -6.52
N TRP A 268 -6.45 -2.30 -7.33
CA TRP A 268 -7.62 -1.48 -7.04
C TRP A 268 -8.91 -2.28 -6.93
N HIS A 269 -9.16 -3.21 -7.86
CA HIS A 269 -10.35 -4.05 -7.82
C HIS A 269 -10.41 -4.92 -6.56
N LEU A 270 -9.27 -5.51 -6.16
CA LEU A 270 -9.16 -6.29 -4.93
C LEU A 270 -9.30 -5.43 -3.68
N PHE A 271 -8.72 -4.23 -3.67
CA PHE A 271 -8.89 -3.27 -2.59
C PHE A 271 -10.36 -2.88 -2.42
N GLU A 272 -11.04 -2.48 -3.50
CA GLU A 272 -12.45 -2.06 -3.45
C GLU A 272 -13.36 -3.17 -2.95
N SER A 273 -13.19 -4.39 -3.47
CA SER A 273 -13.97 -5.56 -3.04
C SER A 273 -13.68 -5.96 -1.59
N THR A 274 -12.42 -5.84 -1.13
CA THR A 274 -12.04 -6.11 0.26
C THR A 274 -12.64 -5.09 1.21
N VAL A 275 -12.54 -3.80 0.91
CA VAL A 275 -13.15 -2.73 1.72
C VAL A 275 -14.66 -2.93 1.78
N GLN A 276 -15.33 -3.19 0.65
CA GLN A 276 -16.76 -3.43 0.63
C GLN A 276 -17.18 -4.62 1.50
N ARG A 277 -16.35 -5.67 1.57
CA ARG A 277 -16.63 -6.88 2.36
C ARG A 277 -16.37 -6.70 3.86
N TYR A 278 -15.31 -5.99 4.22
CA TYR A 278 -14.77 -5.99 5.59
C TYR A 278 -14.82 -4.64 6.31
N ALA A 279 -15.36 -3.59 5.70
CA ALA A 279 -15.41 -2.25 6.31
C ALA A 279 -16.07 -2.21 7.69
N ALA A 280 -17.01 -3.11 7.96
CA ALA A 280 -17.66 -3.21 9.27
C ALA A 280 -16.82 -3.93 10.32
N SER A 281 -15.92 -4.83 9.92
CA SER A 281 -15.17 -5.71 10.82
C SER A 281 -13.72 -5.29 11.03
N ILE A 282 -13.17 -4.46 10.16
CA ILE A 282 -11.76 -4.08 10.17
C ILE A 282 -11.63 -2.58 10.39
N PRO A 283 -11.13 -2.15 11.57
CA PRO A 283 -11.06 -0.74 11.92
C PRO A 283 -10.33 0.10 10.87
N TYR A 284 -9.29 -0.43 10.25
CA TYR A 284 -8.43 0.25 9.27
C TYR A 284 -8.82 0.03 7.79
N LEU A 285 -10.06 -0.41 7.51
CA LEU A 285 -10.57 -0.57 6.14
C LEU A 285 -12.01 -0.04 5.99
N GLN A 286 -12.31 1.15 6.51
CA GLN A 286 -13.67 1.71 6.37
C GLN A 286 -13.81 2.60 5.12
N ASP A 287 -15.02 3.14 4.89
CA ASP A 287 -15.35 3.96 3.70
C ASP A 287 -14.39 5.13 3.44
N ASP A 288 -13.84 5.74 4.48
CA ASP A 288 -12.83 6.80 4.35
C ASP A 288 -11.52 6.29 3.74
N HIS A 289 -11.10 5.05 4.03
CA HIS A 289 -9.96 4.43 3.37
C HIS A 289 -10.27 4.17 1.90
N ARG A 290 -11.52 3.83 1.55
CA ARG A 290 -11.92 3.66 0.14
C ARG A 290 -11.76 4.95 -0.65
N GLU A 291 -12.19 6.08 -0.09
CA GLU A 291 -12.07 7.40 -0.72
C GLU A 291 -10.61 7.78 -0.94
N TRP A 292 -9.77 7.66 0.08
CA TRP A 292 -8.34 8.01 -0.03
C TRP A 292 -7.56 7.02 -0.90
N GLY A 293 -7.87 5.73 -0.82
CA GLY A 293 -7.33 4.73 -1.73
C GLY A 293 -7.70 5.03 -3.18
N PHE A 294 -8.96 5.47 -3.42
CA PHE A 294 -9.40 5.89 -4.75
C PHE A 294 -8.61 7.11 -5.22
N GLU A 295 -8.37 8.10 -4.36
CA GLU A 295 -7.59 9.28 -4.70
C GLU A 295 -6.17 8.88 -5.11
N VAL A 296 -5.48 8.07 -4.31
CA VAL A 296 -4.12 7.60 -4.60
C VAL A 296 -4.10 6.84 -5.93
N HIS A 297 -5.03 5.91 -6.12
CA HIS A 297 -5.18 5.18 -7.38
C HIS A 297 -5.46 6.10 -8.57
N ARG A 298 -6.30 7.12 -8.38
CA ARG A 298 -6.61 8.13 -9.40
C ARG A 298 -5.39 8.98 -9.73
N GLU A 299 -4.61 9.41 -8.75
CA GLU A 299 -3.38 10.18 -8.97
C GLU A 299 -2.30 9.36 -9.67
N ARG A 300 -2.24 8.04 -9.44
CA ARG A 300 -1.43 7.11 -10.25
C ARG A 300 -1.84 7.12 -11.73
N ARG A 301 -3.12 7.39 -12.04
CA ARG A 301 -3.68 7.38 -13.40
C ARG A 301 -3.69 8.76 -14.07
N VAL A 302 -4.04 9.82 -13.36
CA VAL A 302 -4.36 11.15 -13.91
C VAL A 302 -3.33 12.16 -13.40
N PRO A 303 -2.70 12.97 -14.27
CA PRO A 303 -1.65 13.88 -13.84
C PRO A 303 -2.25 15.08 -13.11
N GLN A 304 -1.68 15.49 -11.99
CA GLN A 304 -1.72 16.91 -11.61
C GLN A 304 -0.80 17.68 -12.57
N ILE A 305 -1.38 18.22 -13.65
CA ILE A 305 -0.69 19.13 -14.57
C ILE A 305 -0.49 20.45 -13.81
N GLY A 306 0.64 20.61 -13.12
CA GLY A 306 0.91 21.90 -12.45
C GLY A 306 2.09 22.00 -11.50
N GLN A 307 2.70 20.90 -11.04
CA GLN A 307 3.68 20.98 -9.93
C GLN A 307 5.05 20.35 -10.19
N ILE A 308 5.41 20.09 -11.45
CA ILE A 308 6.79 19.68 -11.75
C ILE A 308 7.56 20.96 -12.05
N PRO A 309 8.42 21.46 -11.13
CA PRO A 309 9.31 22.57 -11.46
C PRO A 309 10.09 22.22 -12.73
N GLU A 310 10.34 23.22 -13.60
CA GLU A 310 11.04 23.12 -14.90
C GLU A 310 12.46 22.52 -14.79
N GLN A 311 12.58 21.27 -14.38
CA GLN A 311 13.84 20.57 -14.22
C GLN A 311 14.00 19.64 -15.43
N SER A 312 14.74 20.15 -16.41
CA SER A 312 15.25 19.46 -17.60
C SER A 312 14.18 18.80 -18.52
N PRO A 313 14.10 19.22 -19.80
CA PRO A 313 13.24 18.57 -20.80
C PRO A 313 13.39 17.04 -20.88
N ALA A 314 14.57 16.50 -20.58
CA ALA A 314 14.83 15.06 -20.59
C ALA A 314 14.12 14.30 -19.45
N ALA A 315 14.05 14.89 -18.24
CA ALA A 315 13.36 14.29 -17.11
C ALA A 315 11.84 14.31 -17.31
N HIS A 316 11.32 15.42 -17.88
CA HIS A 316 9.92 15.52 -18.28
C HIS A 316 9.53 14.44 -19.30
N ASN A 317 10.37 14.18 -20.31
CA ASN A 317 10.09 13.14 -21.31
C ASN A 317 10.08 11.73 -20.70
N SER A 318 10.99 11.43 -19.78
CA SER A 318 11.04 10.13 -19.10
C SER A 318 9.81 9.87 -18.21
N GLN A 319 9.40 10.87 -17.42
CA GLN A 319 8.22 10.76 -16.56
C GLN A 319 6.91 10.71 -17.38
N ALA A 320 6.81 11.50 -18.45
CA ALA A 320 5.65 11.48 -19.33
C ALA A 320 5.46 10.09 -19.97
N ARG A 321 6.55 9.50 -20.50
CA ARG A 321 6.53 8.16 -21.05
C ARG A 321 6.14 7.11 -20.01
N THR A 322 6.71 7.19 -18.81
CA THR A 322 6.37 6.30 -17.69
C THR A 322 4.88 6.32 -17.41
N ARG A 323 4.28 7.51 -17.31
CA ARG A 323 2.83 7.68 -17.09
C ARG A 323 1.98 7.15 -18.23
N GLU A 324 2.42 7.33 -19.47
CA GLU A 324 1.74 6.79 -20.64
C GLU A 324 1.68 5.26 -20.60
N MET A 325 2.79 4.62 -20.24
CA MET A 325 2.84 3.16 -20.07
C MET A 325 1.93 2.66 -18.95
N ILE A 326 1.90 3.36 -17.81
CA ILE A 326 0.98 3.03 -16.70
C ILE A 326 -0.48 3.13 -17.17
N ARG A 327 -0.85 4.22 -17.84
CA ARG A 327 -2.21 4.41 -18.38
C ARG A 327 -2.59 3.36 -19.41
N LEU A 328 -1.67 2.99 -20.28
CA LEU A 328 -1.86 1.93 -21.25
C LEU A 328 -2.22 0.63 -20.54
N GLY A 329 -1.44 0.25 -19.51
CA GLY A 329 -1.69 -0.92 -18.66
C GLY A 329 -3.06 -0.93 -18.01
N VAL A 330 -3.40 0.16 -17.31
CA VAL A 330 -4.70 0.32 -16.65
C VAL A 330 -5.85 0.19 -17.65
N SER A 331 -5.74 0.89 -18.79
CA SER A 331 -6.77 0.90 -19.82
C SER A 331 -6.95 -0.48 -20.43
N ALA A 332 -5.85 -1.17 -20.75
CA ALA A 332 -5.87 -2.54 -21.26
C ALA A 332 -6.57 -3.50 -20.28
N ALA A 333 -6.24 -3.45 -18.99
CA ALA A 333 -6.85 -4.30 -17.96
C ALA A 333 -8.37 -4.06 -17.85
N GLN A 334 -8.80 -2.80 -17.77
CA GLN A 334 -10.21 -2.45 -17.67
C GLN A 334 -11.00 -2.78 -18.94
N MET A 335 -10.40 -2.60 -20.12
CA MET A 335 -11.02 -2.99 -21.38
C MET A 335 -11.15 -4.51 -21.47
N PHE A 336 -10.13 -5.26 -21.06
CA PHE A 336 -10.16 -6.71 -21.05
C PHE A 336 -11.20 -7.26 -20.07
N PHE A 337 -11.28 -6.71 -18.86
CA PHE A 337 -12.30 -7.14 -17.91
C PHE A 337 -13.72 -6.85 -18.42
N ARG A 338 -13.98 -5.64 -18.95
CA ARG A 338 -15.27 -5.33 -19.60
C ARG A 338 -15.57 -6.25 -20.76
N PHE A 339 -14.58 -6.51 -21.61
CA PHE A 339 -14.69 -7.44 -22.72
C PHE A 339 -15.13 -8.84 -22.25
N LEU A 340 -14.50 -9.39 -21.21
CA LEU A 340 -14.87 -10.69 -20.65
C LEU A 340 -16.28 -10.68 -20.04
N ARG A 341 -16.71 -9.57 -19.43
CA ARG A 341 -18.04 -9.43 -18.82
C ARG A 341 -19.14 -9.31 -19.87
N ASP A 342 -18.88 -8.57 -20.94
CA ASP A 342 -19.89 -8.23 -21.95
C ASP A 342 -20.11 -9.36 -22.98
N HIS A 343 -19.30 -10.43 -22.93
CA HIS A 343 -19.45 -11.60 -23.78
C HIS A 343 -19.94 -12.82 -22.99
N GLU A 344 -20.81 -13.63 -23.60
CA GLU A 344 -21.23 -14.90 -23.01
C GLU A 344 -20.09 -15.92 -23.11
N THR A 345 -19.36 -16.08 -22.01
CA THR A 345 -18.09 -16.81 -22.01
C THR A 345 -18.20 -18.25 -21.49
N GLY A 346 -19.21 -18.54 -20.66
CA GLY A 346 -19.34 -19.80 -19.92
C GLY A 346 -18.47 -19.85 -18.66
N PHE A 347 -17.91 -18.72 -18.22
CA PHE A 347 -17.12 -18.57 -17.00
C PHE A 347 -17.41 -17.24 -16.30
N VAL A 348 -17.03 -17.11 -15.03
CA VAL A 348 -17.14 -15.84 -14.29
C VAL A 348 -16.03 -14.89 -14.77
N ALA A 349 -16.42 -13.77 -15.38
CA ALA A 349 -15.48 -12.83 -16.03
C ALA A 349 -14.40 -12.30 -15.08
N GLU A 350 -14.79 -11.98 -13.83
CA GLU A 350 -13.87 -11.50 -12.79
C GLU A 350 -12.83 -12.56 -12.44
N GLU A 351 -13.27 -13.80 -12.17
CA GLU A 351 -12.39 -14.92 -11.84
C GLU A 351 -11.39 -15.18 -12.97
N ALA A 352 -11.85 -15.19 -14.23
CA ALA A 352 -11.00 -15.38 -15.40
C ALA A 352 -9.96 -14.25 -15.55
N TRP A 353 -10.38 -13.00 -15.37
CA TRP A 353 -9.49 -11.84 -15.44
C TRP A 353 -8.40 -11.89 -14.36
N LEU A 354 -8.80 -12.15 -13.11
CA LEU A 354 -7.86 -12.25 -11.99
C LEU A 354 -6.91 -13.43 -12.17
N LYS A 355 -7.42 -14.60 -12.56
CA LYS A 355 -6.61 -15.81 -12.78
C LYS A 355 -5.53 -15.61 -13.84
N ILE A 356 -5.89 -15.02 -14.99
CA ILE A 356 -4.92 -14.67 -16.03
C ILE A 356 -3.89 -13.68 -15.50
N SER A 357 -4.35 -12.62 -14.83
CA SER A 357 -3.46 -11.57 -14.31
C SER A 357 -2.44 -12.13 -13.31
N PHE A 358 -2.88 -12.97 -12.39
CA PHE A 358 -2.02 -13.61 -11.39
C PHE A 358 -1.05 -14.60 -11.99
N ALA A 359 -1.49 -15.46 -12.92
CA ALA A 359 -0.60 -16.40 -13.60
C ALA A 359 0.47 -15.69 -14.45
N LEU A 360 0.10 -14.59 -15.12
CA LEU A 360 1.06 -13.73 -15.81
C LEU A 360 2.03 -13.05 -14.85
N ASN A 361 1.55 -12.61 -13.67
CA ASN A 361 2.41 -11.95 -12.70
C ASN A 361 3.44 -12.92 -12.09
N LEU A 362 3.01 -14.14 -11.75
CA LEU A 362 3.85 -15.18 -11.16
C LEU A 362 4.99 -15.61 -12.09
N ARG A 363 4.72 -15.72 -13.39
CA ARG A 363 5.69 -16.30 -14.33
C ARG A 363 6.96 -15.45 -14.47
N GLY A 364 8.10 -16.07 -14.17
CA GLY A 364 9.42 -15.45 -14.30
C GLY A 364 9.91 -15.35 -15.75
N GLY A 365 10.92 -14.50 -15.99
CA GLY A 365 11.63 -14.42 -17.26
C GLY A 365 10.82 -13.88 -18.46
N ILE A 366 9.59 -13.39 -18.25
CA ILE A 366 8.68 -12.96 -19.32
C ILE A 366 8.30 -11.48 -19.27
N VAL A 367 9.10 -10.62 -18.61
CA VAL A 367 8.79 -9.18 -18.42
C VAL A 367 8.39 -8.51 -19.74
N GLN A 368 9.18 -8.71 -20.80
CA GLN A 368 8.91 -8.16 -22.14
C GLN A 368 7.59 -8.68 -22.73
N LYS A 369 7.32 -10.00 -22.66
CA LYS A 369 6.07 -10.60 -23.15
C LYS A 369 4.83 -10.05 -22.42
N ARG A 370 4.94 -9.71 -21.13
CA ARG A 370 3.82 -9.09 -20.37
C ARG A 370 3.48 -7.70 -20.89
N GLN A 371 4.49 -6.90 -21.25
CA GLN A 371 4.28 -5.58 -21.86
C GLN A 371 3.70 -5.69 -23.29
N GLU A 372 4.17 -6.67 -24.06
CA GLU A 372 3.60 -7.00 -25.37
C GLU A 372 2.15 -7.44 -25.24
N PHE A 373 1.82 -8.27 -24.24
CA PHE A 373 0.45 -8.68 -23.94
C PHE A 373 -0.46 -7.48 -23.64
N VAL A 374 -0.04 -6.56 -22.77
CA VAL A 374 -0.78 -5.31 -22.47
C VAL A 374 -1.05 -4.51 -23.75
N THR A 375 -0.02 -4.33 -24.58
CA THR A 375 -0.12 -3.58 -25.85
C THR A 375 -1.05 -4.26 -26.84
N ALA A 376 -0.98 -5.59 -26.96
CA ALA A 376 -1.82 -6.40 -27.83
C ALA A 376 -3.29 -6.35 -27.39
N VAL A 377 -3.57 -6.50 -26.10
CA VAL A 377 -4.92 -6.38 -25.53
C VAL A 377 -5.52 -5.00 -25.83
N TYR A 378 -4.76 -3.93 -25.55
CA TYR A 378 -5.23 -2.57 -25.79
C TYR A 378 -5.55 -2.35 -27.28
N SER A 379 -4.62 -2.71 -28.16
CA SER A 379 -4.77 -2.54 -29.61
C SER A 379 -5.97 -3.32 -30.16
N ALA A 380 -6.14 -4.57 -29.72
CA ALA A 380 -7.24 -5.43 -30.13
C ALA A 380 -8.62 -4.87 -29.76
N LEU A 381 -8.74 -4.34 -28.54
CA LEU A 381 -10.03 -3.89 -28.00
C LEU A 381 -10.38 -2.45 -28.39
N VAL A 382 -9.39 -1.59 -28.65
CA VAL A 382 -9.64 -0.23 -29.18
C VAL A 382 -10.13 -0.29 -30.63
N GLY A 383 -9.61 -1.23 -31.43
CA GLY A 383 -10.01 -1.38 -32.84
C GLY A 383 -11.43 -1.94 -33.05
N GLY A 384 -12.05 -2.54 -32.02
CA GLY A 384 -13.42 -3.07 -32.09
C GLY A 384 -13.58 -4.25 -33.07
N HIS A 385 -12.51 -4.99 -33.37
CA HIS A 385 -12.54 -6.05 -34.37
C HIS A 385 -13.18 -7.35 -33.83
N THR A 386 -14.34 -7.72 -34.37
CA THR A 386 -15.11 -8.91 -33.95
C THR A 386 -14.36 -10.24 -34.14
N ALA A 387 -13.52 -10.34 -35.18
CA ALA A 387 -12.68 -11.52 -35.41
C ALA A 387 -11.65 -11.69 -34.28
N THR A 388 -10.99 -10.61 -33.87
CA THR A 388 -10.01 -10.59 -32.79
C THR A 388 -10.65 -10.98 -31.45
N ALA A 389 -11.85 -10.46 -31.17
CA ALA A 389 -12.63 -10.84 -29.99
C ALA A 389 -12.87 -12.37 -29.91
N LYS A 390 -13.25 -13.01 -31.02
CA LYS A 390 -13.48 -14.47 -31.04
C LYS A 390 -12.20 -15.26 -30.74
N VAL A 391 -11.06 -14.82 -31.29
CA VAL A 391 -9.76 -15.45 -31.01
C VAL A 391 -9.38 -15.28 -29.54
N MET A 392 -9.48 -14.07 -28.99
CA MET A 392 -9.20 -13.79 -27.57
C MET A 392 -10.05 -14.66 -26.64
N LEU A 393 -11.36 -14.79 -26.88
CA LEU A 393 -12.23 -15.66 -26.08
C LEU A 393 -11.84 -17.13 -26.19
N THR A 394 -11.40 -17.58 -27.37
CA THR A 394 -10.95 -18.96 -27.57
C THR A 394 -9.67 -19.23 -26.77
N LEU A 395 -8.72 -18.30 -26.78
CA LEU A 395 -7.48 -18.39 -26.00
C LEU A 395 -7.76 -18.39 -24.49
N VAL A 396 -8.63 -17.49 -24.03
CA VAL A 396 -9.04 -17.44 -22.60
C VAL A 396 -9.68 -18.75 -22.19
N ARG A 397 -10.67 -19.27 -22.95
CA ARG A 397 -11.29 -20.56 -22.64
C ARG A 397 -10.28 -21.70 -22.59
N LYS A 398 -9.38 -21.75 -23.57
CA LYS A 398 -8.32 -22.77 -23.61
C LYS A 398 -7.43 -22.67 -22.37
N TYR A 399 -6.99 -21.47 -22.00
CA TYR A 399 -6.21 -21.24 -20.79
C TYR A 399 -6.94 -21.68 -19.52
N LEU A 400 -8.21 -21.31 -19.37
CA LEU A 400 -8.99 -21.68 -18.17
C LEU A 400 -9.16 -23.20 -18.05
N LEU A 401 -9.17 -23.94 -19.18
CA LEU A 401 -9.25 -25.39 -19.21
C LEU A 401 -7.90 -26.08 -18.95
N THR A 402 -6.79 -25.53 -19.48
CA THR A 402 -5.48 -26.21 -19.45
C THR A 402 -4.53 -25.68 -18.38
N ASN A 403 -4.80 -24.49 -17.83
CA ASN A 403 -3.90 -23.70 -16.99
C ASN A 403 -2.52 -23.41 -17.62
N ASP A 404 -2.41 -23.55 -18.95
CA ASP A 404 -1.15 -23.34 -19.69
C ASP A 404 -1.00 -21.87 -20.08
N ILE A 405 -0.42 -21.08 -19.18
CA ILE A 405 -0.20 -19.65 -19.42
C ILE A 405 0.82 -19.39 -20.55
N GLY A 406 1.66 -20.37 -20.89
CA GLY A 406 2.63 -20.26 -21.98
C GLY A 406 1.95 -20.32 -23.33
N ALA A 407 1.15 -21.35 -23.55
CA ALA A 407 0.33 -21.49 -24.76
C ALA A 407 -0.70 -20.36 -24.90
N PHE A 408 -1.22 -19.83 -23.78
CA PHE A 408 -2.05 -18.63 -23.78
C PHE A 408 -1.30 -17.43 -24.35
N LEU A 409 -0.13 -17.10 -23.79
CA LEU A 409 0.67 -15.96 -24.22
C LEU A 409 1.14 -16.10 -25.67
N ASP A 410 1.68 -17.26 -26.04
CA ASP A 410 2.20 -17.47 -27.39
C ASP A 410 1.07 -17.41 -28.44
N GLY A 411 -0.13 -17.90 -28.11
CA GLY A 411 -1.30 -17.77 -28.97
C GLY A 411 -1.89 -16.37 -29.02
N PHE A 412 -1.64 -15.53 -28.01
CA PHE A 412 -2.11 -14.13 -27.98
C PHE A 412 -1.18 -13.19 -28.74
N LEU A 413 0.12 -13.50 -28.77
CA LEU A 413 1.18 -12.68 -29.37
C LEU A 413 1.56 -13.10 -30.80
N GLY A 414 1.22 -14.33 -31.21
CA GLY A 414 1.41 -14.84 -32.58
C GLY A 414 0.17 -14.63 -33.44
#